data_AF-A0AAD6D5V8-F1
#
_entry.id   AF-A0AAD6D5V8-F1
#
_cell.length_a   1.000
_cell.length_b   1.000
_cell.length_c   1.000
_cell.angle_alpha   90.00
_cell.angle_beta   90.00
_cell.angle_gamma   90.00
#
_symmetry.space_group_name_H-M   'P 1'
#
loop_
_entity.id
_entity.type
_entity.pdbx_description
1 polymer ?
#
loop_
_entity_poly.entity_id
_entity_poly.type
_entity_poly.pdbx_seq_one_letter_code
_entity_poly.pdbx_strand_id
1 'polypeptide(L)'
;MRLTNLVLAASAAGLASAYPRSREVVPKRSADVKKRSSGFTWVGVSESGAEFGSAIPGTLGTDYIWPTTSKIQVLRDAGMNIFRVPFLMERLVPDSMTGTPATTYLADLKSTVKFITDSGAYAVLDPHNYGRYSGSIIESTANFKTFWKTVAAEFADNDLVIFDTNNEYHDMDQTLVLDLNQAAIDGIRAAGATTQYIFAEGNAYSGAWSWTTYNDNLSGLTDSEDKLVYEMHQYLDSDSSGTSETCVSSTIGKERLEEATAWLKTNGKKGFIGEFAGGVNSDCETAVEGMLAYMSENSDVWMGAEWWSAGPWWGTYMYSLEPTDGTAYSTYLPILEKYFVSGTTSTSTSTSTSAAVAATTSASSSSSSSSSSSSTSSASSTSTALEVTTTPNSQVQVPSPSVDAVTTSAPSASAASVAPASEPTTLSTVSVFVPPAASTATTFAIASSSTQSSASAPSSTGALVAHYYQCGGINWTGGTTCESPYTCKVQNPYYYQCV
;
A
#
# COMPACT_ATOMS: atom_id res chain seq x y z
N MET A 1 -62.87 -35.98 31.61
CA MET A 1 -61.71 -35.06 31.53
C MET A 1 -60.51 -35.94 31.20
N ARG A 2 -60.05 -36.02 29.94
CA ARG A 2 -58.98 -35.19 29.33
C ARG A 2 -57.81 -34.98 30.30
N LEU A 3 -56.54 -35.30 30.02
CA LEU A 3 -55.83 -35.83 28.85
C LEU A 3 -54.39 -36.18 29.32
N THR A 4 -53.82 -37.27 28.79
CA THR A 4 -52.40 -37.52 28.42
C THR A 4 -51.25 -37.37 29.43
N ASN A 5 -50.51 -38.47 29.61
CA ASN A 5 -49.04 -38.52 29.54
C ASN A 5 -48.65 -39.68 28.62
N LEU A 6 -48.00 -39.37 27.50
CA LEU A 6 -47.53 -40.34 26.50
C LEU A 6 -46.01 -40.18 26.40
N VAL A 7 -45.30 -41.15 26.97
CA VAL A 7 -43.88 -41.40 26.80
C VAL A 7 -43.75 -42.43 25.69
N LEU A 8 -42.98 -42.15 24.65
CA LEU A 8 -42.38 -43.08 23.66
C LEU A 8 -41.79 -42.17 22.56
N ALA A 9 -40.73 -42.47 21.83
CA ALA A 9 -39.62 -43.41 21.89
C ALA A 9 -38.67 -42.92 20.78
N ALA A 10 -37.39 -43.24 20.92
CA ALA A 10 -36.33 -42.84 20.00
C ALA A 10 -36.57 -43.29 18.55
N SER A 11 -36.31 -42.38 17.60
CA SER A 11 -36.10 -42.67 16.19
C SER A 11 -34.82 -41.95 15.75
N ALA A 12 -33.73 -42.69 15.66
CA ALA A 12 -32.49 -42.25 15.04
C ALA A 12 -32.66 -42.27 13.51
N ALA A 13 -32.50 -41.12 12.86
CA ALA A 13 -32.35 -41.00 11.42
C ALA A 13 -31.08 -40.17 11.14
N GLY A 14 -30.24 -40.71 10.26
CA GLY A 14 -28.82 -40.36 10.14
C GLY A 14 -28.53 -38.91 9.75
N LEU A 15 -27.67 -38.28 10.56
CA LEU A 15 -26.85 -37.16 10.14
C LEU A 15 -25.69 -37.71 9.32
N ALA A 16 -25.76 -37.55 8.00
CA ALA A 16 -24.57 -37.58 7.16
C ALA A 16 -23.71 -36.38 7.57
N SER A 17 -22.71 -36.63 8.43
CA SER A 17 -21.64 -35.67 8.68
C SER A 17 -20.87 -35.50 7.39
N ALA A 18 -21.12 -34.40 6.68
CA ALA A 18 -20.22 -33.91 5.66
C ALA A 18 -18.93 -33.47 6.39
N TYR A 19 -17.98 -34.38 6.48
CA TYR A 19 -16.63 -34.09 6.91
C TYR A 19 -16.05 -33.06 5.93
N PRO A 20 -15.51 -31.91 6.38
CA PRO A 20 -14.72 -31.08 5.48
C PRO A 20 -13.53 -31.93 5.05
N ARG A 21 -13.45 -32.23 3.74
CA ARG A 21 -12.23 -32.77 3.16
C ARG A 21 -11.15 -31.74 3.45
N SER A 22 -10.16 -32.14 4.23
CA SER A 22 -8.90 -31.42 4.40
C SER A 22 -8.38 -31.05 3.01
N ARG A 23 -8.52 -29.77 2.64
CA ARG A 23 -7.86 -29.20 1.47
C ARG A 23 -6.38 -29.28 1.81
N GLU A 24 -5.63 -30.06 1.04
CA GLU A 24 -4.22 -30.33 1.27
C GLU A 24 -3.48 -29.00 1.43
N VAL A 25 -2.99 -28.73 2.65
CA VAL A 25 -2.23 -27.54 2.98
C VAL A 25 -0.86 -27.70 2.33
N VAL A 26 -0.43 -26.66 1.62
CA VAL A 26 0.75 -26.55 0.74
C VAL A 26 0.49 -26.97 -0.71
N PRO A 27 0.22 -26.04 -1.64
CA PRO A 27 0.32 -26.34 -3.05
C PRO A 27 1.81 -26.55 -3.39
N LYS A 28 2.17 -27.80 -3.71
CA LYS A 28 3.31 -28.05 -4.59
C LYS A 28 3.04 -27.26 -5.87
N ARG A 29 3.97 -26.40 -6.25
CA ARG A 29 4.04 -25.64 -7.52
C ARG A 29 3.07 -26.22 -8.55
N SER A 30 1.91 -25.59 -8.75
CA SER A 30 0.86 -26.08 -9.65
C SER A 30 1.41 -26.15 -11.07
N ALA A 31 1.90 -27.33 -11.44
CA ALA A 31 2.39 -27.64 -12.77
C ALA A 31 1.16 -27.85 -13.66
N ASP A 32 0.51 -26.75 -14.07
CA ASP A 32 -0.32 -26.60 -15.28
C ASP A 32 -1.19 -25.30 -15.29
N VAL A 33 -0.88 -24.27 -14.48
CA VAL A 33 -1.49 -22.94 -14.70
C VAL A 33 -0.86 -22.32 -15.94
N LYS A 34 -1.63 -22.25 -17.04
CA LYS A 34 -1.22 -21.57 -18.28
C LYS A 34 -1.07 -20.07 -17.99
N LYS A 35 0.14 -19.63 -17.64
CA LYS A 35 0.47 -18.21 -17.43
C LYS A 35 0.12 -17.41 -18.69
N ARG A 36 -0.80 -16.47 -18.58
CA ARG A 36 -0.97 -15.45 -19.61
C ARG A 36 0.25 -14.54 -19.54
N SER A 37 0.67 -13.96 -20.66
CA SER A 37 1.54 -12.78 -20.61
C SER A 37 0.69 -11.66 -20.01
N SER A 38 0.73 -11.47 -18.69
CA SER A 38 -0.18 -10.58 -17.98
C SER A 38 -0.03 -9.11 -18.39
N GLY A 39 1.11 -8.74 -18.96
CA GLY A 39 1.43 -7.35 -19.30
C GLY A 39 1.71 -6.47 -18.07
N PHE A 40 1.46 -6.99 -16.87
CA PHE A 40 1.81 -6.31 -15.64
C PHE A 40 3.32 -6.25 -15.44
N THR A 41 3.73 -5.14 -14.82
CA THR A 41 5.08 -4.91 -14.29
C THR A 41 5.18 -5.44 -12.87
N TRP A 42 4.11 -5.31 -12.07
CA TRP A 42 4.10 -5.66 -10.66
C TRP A 42 2.85 -6.44 -10.25
N VAL A 43 3.03 -7.50 -9.46
CA VAL A 43 1.95 -8.17 -8.73
C VAL A 43 2.47 -8.55 -7.35
N GLY A 44 1.71 -8.19 -6.32
CA GLY A 44 2.21 -8.27 -4.95
C GLY A 44 1.14 -8.31 -3.87
N VAL A 45 1.55 -7.92 -2.68
CA VAL A 45 0.70 -7.83 -1.49
C VAL A 45 1.25 -6.78 -0.53
N SER A 46 0.36 -6.09 0.17
CA SER A 46 0.72 -5.24 1.31
C SER A 46 1.21 -6.10 2.49
N GLU A 47 2.21 -5.62 3.20
CA GLU A 47 2.85 -6.26 4.35
C GLU A 47 2.61 -5.38 5.58
N SER A 48 1.43 -5.53 6.17
CA SER A 48 0.94 -4.71 7.28
C SER A 48 1.51 -5.12 8.64
N GLY A 49 1.48 -4.17 9.57
CA GLY A 49 1.74 -4.36 10.99
C GLY A 49 2.41 -3.14 11.63
N ALA A 50 3.27 -2.42 10.92
CA ALA A 50 4.05 -1.32 11.49
C ALA A 50 3.20 -0.05 11.70
N GLU A 51 2.04 0.01 11.03
CA GLU A 51 0.98 0.99 11.16
C GLU A 51 -0.04 0.68 12.28
N PHE A 52 -0.07 -0.55 12.80
CA PHE A 52 -1.11 -0.99 13.75
C PHE A 52 -1.10 -0.23 15.07
N GLY A 53 -2.22 -0.29 15.79
CA GLY A 53 -2.35 0.23 17.15
C GLY A 53 -2.50 1.74 17.24
N SER A 54 -3.32 2.21 18.19
CA SER A 54 -3.65 3.62 18.35
C SER A 54 -2.68 4.41 19.23
N ALA A 55 -1.80 3.73 19.98
CA ALA A 55 -0.79 4.38 20.79
C ALA A 55 0.35 4.92 19.91
N ILE A 56 0.67 6.20 20.07
CA ILE A 56 1.75 6.91 19.37
C ILE A 56 2.74 7.45 20.41
N PRO A 57 4.04 7.08 20.35
CA PRO A 57 4.65 6.22 19.34
C PRO A 57 4.29 4.74 19.47
N GLY A 58 3.74 4.31 20.61
CA GLY A 58 3.47 2.89 20.90
C GLY A 58 4.74 2.07 21.11
N THR A 59 4.57 0.76 21.30
CA THR A 59 5.63 -0.19 21.64
C THR A 59 5.64 -1.36 20.66
N LEU A 60 6.80 -1.62 20.03
CA LEU A 60 7.01 -2.79 19.18
C LEU A 60 6.68 -4.08 19.94
N GLY A 61 5.91 -4.97 19.31
CA GLY A 61 5.47 -6.24 19.90
C GLY A 61 4.27 -6.13 20.84
N THR A 62 3.75 -4.91 21.07
CA THR A 62 2.47 -4.67 21.75
C THR A 62 1.48 -3.93 20.85
N ASP A 63 1.87 -2.74 20.38
CA ASP A 63 0.99 -1.85 19.61
C ASP A 63 1.14 -2.07 18.10
N TYR A 64 2.36 -2.36 17.64
CA TYR A 64 2.70 -2.61 16.25
C TYR A 64 3.75 -3.70 16.11
N ILE A 65 3.92 -4.23 14.89
CA ILE A 65 4.93 -5.22 14.56
C ILE A 65 5.43 -5.05 13.13
N TRP A 66 6.69 -5.40 12.85
CA TRP A 66 7.20 -5.40 11.48
C TRP A 66 6.82 -6.70 10.75
N PRO A 67 6.64 -6.65 9.42
CA PRO A 67 6.43 -7.83 8.58
C PRO A 67 7.46 -8.93 8.81
N THR A 68 7.02 -10.19 8.74
CA THR A 68 7.91 -11.33 8.95
C THR A 68 8.63 -11.70 7.65
N THR A 69 9.93 -11.46 7.57
CA THR A 69 10.72 -11.67 6.34
C THR A 69 10.67 -13.10 5.79
N SER A 70 10.57 -14.12 6.65
CA SER A 70 10.40 -15.51 6.18
C SER A 70 9.05 -15.77 5.52
N LYS A 71 8.04 -14.94 5.80
CA LYS A 71 6.70 -15.00 5.18
C LYS A 71 6.67 -14.24 3.86
N ILE A 72 7.30 -13.06 3.81
CA ILE A 72 7.62 -12.35 2.56
C ILE A 72 8.36 -13.28 1.59
N GLN A 73 9.34 -14.06 2.06
CA GLN A 73 10.08 -15.00 1.21
C GLN A 73 9.17 -16.06 0.56
N VAL A 74 8.17 -16.58 1.28
CA VAL A 74 7.23 -17.57 0.73
C VAL A 74 6.43 -16.97 -0.42
N LEU A 75 5.95 -15.72 -0.26
CA LEU A 75 5.22 -14.99 -1.30
C LEU A 75 6.12 -14.63 -2.49
N ARG A 76 7.37 -14.24 -2.21
CA ARG A 76 8.41 -13.99 -3.23
C ARG A 76 8.68 -15.24 -4.05
N ASP A 77 8.84 -16.40 -3.40
CA ASP A 77 9.09 -17.70 -4.04
C ASP A 77 7.89 -18.16 -4.88
N ALA A 78 6.67 -17.78 -4.51
CA ALA A 78 5.47 -18.01 -5.33
C ALA A 78 5.50 -17.17 -6.61
N GLY A 79 6.08 -15.97 -6.57
CA GLY A 79 6.35 -15.14 -7.74
C GLY A 79 5.98 -13.67 -7.61
N MET A 80 5.49 -13.22 -6.46
CA MET A 80 5.26 -11.79 -6.19
C MET A 80 6.54 -10.99 -6.33
N ASN A 81 6.46 -9.76 -6.84
CA ASN A 81 7.64 -8.92 -7.12
C ASN A 81 7.49 -7.47 -6.66
N ILE A 82 6.44 -7.14 -5.92
CA ILE A 82 6.25 -5.87 -5.23
C ILE A 82 5.63 -6.16 -3.85
N PHE A 83 6.02 -5.39 -2.84
CA PHE A 83 5.46 -5.46 -1.50
C PHE A 83 5.33 -4.04 -0.94
N ARG A 84 4.11 -3.63 -0.61
CA ARG A 84 3.85 -2.34 0.06
C ARG A 84 3.94 -2.47 1.56
N VAL A 85 4.67 -1.56 2.20
CA VAL A 85 4.98 -1.62 3.63
C VAL A 85 4.38 -0.39 4.31
N PRO A 86 3.13 -0.51 4.82
CA PRO A 86 2.51 0.53 5.63
C PRO A 86 3.31 0.86 6.89
N PHE A 87 3.47 2.15 7.19
CA PHE A 87 4.07 2.66 8.42
C PHE A 87 3.44 4.00 8.83
N LEU A 88 3.54 4.39 10.11
CA LEU A 88 3.04 5.71 10.55
C LEU A 88 4.11 6.79 10.48
N MET A 89 3.77 7.93 9.89
CA MET A 89 4.59 9.14 9.87
C MET A 89 5.01 9.55 11.28
N GLU A 90 4.11 9.48 12.27
CA GLU A 90 4.36 9.86 13.66
C GLU A 90 5.26 8.88 14.42
N ARG A 91 5.42 7.65 13.92
CA ARG A 91 6.43 6.72 14.48
C ARG A 91 7.77 6.93 13.81
N LEU A 92 7.77 7.21 12.51
CA LEU A 92 8.98 7.46 11.75
C LEU A 92 9.61 8.80 12.11
N VAL A 93 8.83 9.87 12.21
CA VAL A 93 9.26 11.24 12.52
C VAL A 93 8.28 11.82 13.57
N PRO A 94 8.51 11.64 14.88
CA PRO A 94 7.47 11.77 15.92
C PRO A 94 7.09 13.18 16.39
N ASP A 95 8.04 14.12 16.43
CA ASP A 95 7.78 15.44 17.04
C ASP A 95 7.10 16.43 16.07
N SER A 96 7.51 16.37 14.80
CA SER A 96 7.06 17.24 13.71
C SER A 96 7.46 16.59 12.40
N MET A 97 6.67 16.78 11.33
CA MET A 97 7.02 16.32 9.98
C MET A 97 8.39 16.80 9.48
N THR A 98 8.89 17.92 10.02
CA THR A 98 10.23 18.48 9.70
C THR A 98 11.33 18.01 10.64
N GLY A 99 11.02 17.10 11.56
CA GLY A 99 11.91 16.58 12.59
C GLY A 99 12.91 15.55 12.08
N THR A 100 13.64 14.96 13.02
CA THR A 100 14.58 13.86 12.75
C THR A 100 13.87 12.52 12.85
N PRO A 101 14.13 11.56 11.96
CA PRO A 101 13.56 10.23 12.09
C PRO A 101 13.94 9.54 13.40
N ALA A 102 13.01 8.82 14.01
CA ALA A 102 13.25 7.97 15.16
C ALA A 102 14.17 6.81 14.75
N THR A 103 15.38 6.76 15.32
CA THR A 103 16.44 5.85 14.88
C THR A 103 16.02 4.38 14.83
N THR A 104 15.33 3.90 15.86
CA THR A 104 14.90 2.49 15.93
C THR A 104 13.85 2.17 14.87
N TYR A 105 12.81 2.99 14.75
CA TYR A 105 11.72 2.74 13.80
C TYR A 105 12.21 2.84 12.35
N LEU A 106 13.07 3.83 12.04
CA LEU A 106 13.73 3.94 10.74
C LEU A 106 14.63 2.73 10.46
N ALA A 107 15.41 2.26 11.44
CA ALA A 107 16.29 1.11 11.25
C ALA A 107 15.50 -0.17 10.90
N ASP A 108 14.35 -0.38 11.57
CA ASP A 108 13.49 -1.53 11.29
C ASP A 108 12.78 -1.42 9.93
N LEU A 109 12.31 -0.22 9.55
CA LEU A 109 11.79 0.04 8.19
C LEU A 109 12.84 -0.30 7.14
N LYS A 110 14.06 0.22 7.30
CA LYS A 110 15.18 -0.04 6.40
C LYS A 110 15.52 -1.53 6.33
N SER A 111 15.44 -2.25 7.45
CA SER A 111 15.66 -3.70 7.48
C SER A 111 14.63 -4.46 6.64
N THR A 112 13.35 -4.12 6.77
CA THR A 112 12.26 -4.74 6.00
C THR A 112 12.40 -4.43 4.51
N VAL A 113 12.57 -3.15 4.16
CA VAL A 113 12.77 -2.69 2.78
C VAL A 113 14.00 -3.33 2.14
N LYS A 114 15.12 -3.42 2.89
CA LYS A 114 16.34 -4.06 2.40
C LYS A 114 16.11 -5.54 2.13
N PHE A 115 15.40 -6.26 3.00
CA PHE A 115 15.09 -7.67 2.76
C PHE A 115 14.30 -7.87 1.46
N ILE A 116 13.26 -7.06 1.25
CA ILE A 116 12.44 -7.11 0.04
C ILE A 116 13.30 -6.83 -1.20
N THR A 117 14.08 -5.75 -1.18
CA THR A 117 14.87 -5.30 -2.33
C THR A 117 16.08 -6.21 -2.61
N ASP A 118 16.73 -6.79 -1.59
CA ASP A 118 17.76 -7.82 -1.76
C ASP A 118 17.23 -9.08 -2.46
N SER A 119 15.92 -9.37 -2.35
CA SER A 119 15.26 -10.48 -3.08
C SER A 119 14.97 -10.16 -4.56
N GLY A 120 15.29 -8.94 -5.00
CA GLY A 120 14.99 -8.41 -6.33
C GLY A 120 13.53 -8.01 -6.54
N ALA A 121 12.75 -7.85 -5.47
CA ALA A 121 11.40 -7.31 -5.51
C ALA A 121 11.39 -5.81 -5.19
N TYR A 122 10.33 -5.12 -5.58
CA TYR A 122 10.11 -3.72 -5.25
C TYR A 122 9.51 -3.59 -3.84
N ALA A 123 9.93 -2.56 -3.10
CA ALA A 123 9.36 -2.21 -1.80
C ALA A 123 8.69 -0.84 -1.90
N VAL A 124 7.36 -0.78 -1.69
CA VAL A 124 6.63 0.48 -1.62
C VAL A 124 6.66 0.98 -0.17
N LEU A 125 7.13 2.20 0.03
CA LEU A 125 7.13 2.87 1.32
C LEU A 125 5.84 3.67 1.42
N ASP A 126 4.91 3.20 2.24
CA ASP A 126 3.60 3.80 2.44
C ASP A 126 3.51 4.46 3.83
N PRO A 127 3.56 5.80 3.92
CA PRO A 127 3.09 6.51 5.10
C PRO A 127 1.56 6.41 5.17
N HIS A 128 1.09 5.46 5.97
CA HIS A 128 -0.31 5.02 6.05
C HIS A 128 -1.17 5.97 6.90
N ASN A 129 -1.33 7.20 6.41
CA ASN A 129 -1.64 8.36 7.23
C ASN A 129 -2.88 9.15 6.81
N TYR A 130 -3.56 8.80 5.72
CA TYR A 130 -4.85 9.39 5.34
C TYR A 130 -4.79 10.91 5.11
N GLY A 131 -3.66 11.42 4.62
CA GLY A 131 -3.36 12.84 4.51
C GLY A 131 -3.28 13.59 5.83
N ARG A 132 -3.09 12.87 6.95
CA ARG A 132 -3.14 13.41 8.30
C ARG A 132 -1.88 13.09 9.09
N TYR A 133 -1.47 14.04 9.93
CA TYR A 133 -0.37 13.88 10.87
C TYR A 133 -0.83 14.35 12.25
N SER A 134 -0.63 13.51 13.27
CA SER A 134 -1.20 13.69 14.62
C SER A 134 -2.72 13.91 14.59
N GLY A 135 -3.39 13.19 13.68
CA GLY A 135 -4.83 13.21 13.47
C GLY A 135 -5.42 14.45 12.81
N SER A 136 -4.59 15.43 12.43
CA SER A 136 -5.00 16.66 11.73
C SER A 136 -4.61 16.60 10.26
N ILE A 137 -5.41 17.21 9.38
CA ILE A 137 -5.08 17.34 7.95
C ILE A 137 -3.71 18.02 7.80
N ILE A 138 -2.88 17.48 6.91
CA ILE A 138 -1.60 18.08 6.55
C ILE A 138 -1.86 19.30 5.67
N GLU A 139 -1.92 20.50 6.24
CA GLU A 139 -2.15 21.73 5.47
C GLU A 139 -0.87 22.32 4.86
N SER A 140 0.30 21.99 5.43
CA SER A 140 1.57 22.58 5.03
C SER A 140 2.32 21.71 4.03
N THR A 141 2.20 22.06 2.74
CA THR A 141 2.97 21.46 1.64
C THR A 141 4.48 21.60 1.84
N ALA A 142 4.95 22.69 2.44
CA ALA A 142 6.37 22.88 2.75
C ALA A 142 6.90 21.88 3.81
N ASN A 143 6.10 21.62 4.86
CA ASN A 143 6.47 20.63 5.87
C ASN A 143 6.40 19.22 5.29
N PHE A 144 5.41 18.93 4.45
CA PHE A 144 5.28 17.63 3.78
C PHE A 144 6.41 17.37 2.78
N LYS A 145 6.81 18.38 2.00
CA LYS A 145 8.01 18.33 1.14
C LYS A 145 9.28 18.06 1.94
N THR A 146 9.39 18.65 3.13
CA THR A 146 10.54 18.43 4.01
C THR A 146 10.55 17.02 4.58
N PHE A 147 9.40 16.51 5.02
CA PHE A 147 9.23 15.11 5.42
C PHE A 147 9.72 14.18 4.32
N TRP A 148 9.20 14.35 3.11
CA TRP A 148 9.56 13.51 1.97
C TRP A 148 11.01 13.61 1.56
N LYS A 149 11.61 14.81 1.61
CA LYS A 149 13.05 14.98 1.38
C LYS A 149 13.88 14.21 2.42
N THR A 150 13.49 14.26 3.68
CA THR A 150 14.17 13.55 4.77
C THR A 150 14.07 12.04 4.60
N VAL A 151 12.88 11.52 4.34
CA VAL A 151 12.65 10.07 4.17
C VAL A 151 13.34 9.55 2.91
N ALA A 152 13.15 10.20 1.76
CA ALA A 152 13.73 9.75 0.50
C ALA A 152 15.27 9.71 0.51
N ALA A 153 15.92 10.60 1.25
CA ALA A 153 17.38 10.60 1.40
C ALA A 153 17.91 9.29 2.02
N GLU A 154 17.12 8.60 2.85
CA GLU A 154 17.51 7.31 3.46
C GLU A 154 17.50 6.13 2.47
N PHE A 155 16.86 6.31 1.30
CA PHE A 155 16.59 5.26 0.32
C PHE A 155 17.02 5.63 -1.12
N ALA A 156 17.62 6.81 -1.32
CA ALA A 156 17.90 7.36 -2.65
C ALA A 156 18.78 6.47 -3.55
N ASP A 157 19.67 5.66 -2.95
CA ASP A 157 20.56 4.74 -3.68
C ASP A 157 19.92 3.36 -3.98
N ASN A 158 18.66 3.13 -3.59
CA ASN A 158 17.97 1.87 -3.82
C ASN A 158 16.92 2.00 -4.93
N ASP A 159 17.26 1.52 -6.13
CA ASP A 159 16.41 1.60 -7.33
C ASP A 159 15.13 0.76 -7.26
N LEU A 160 15.05 -0.18 -6.30
CA LEU A 160 13.87 -1.04 -6.10
C LEU A 160 12.91 -0.48 -5.04
N VAL A 161 13.21 0.69 -4.47
CA VAL A 161 12.26 1.43 -3.64
C VAL A 161 11.25 2.15 -4.53
N ILE A 162 10.00 2.16 -4.09
CA ILE A 162 8.92 2.99 -4.61
C ILE A 162 8.43 3.85 -3.45
N PHE A 163 8.18 5.14 -3.70
CA PHE A 163 7.63 6.04 -2.69
C PHE A 163 6.15 6.25 -2.95
N ASP A 164 5.28 5.81 -2.05
CA ASP A 164 3.87 6.18 -2.03
C ASP A 164 3.72 7.45 -1.21
N THR A 165 3.11 8.49 -1.81
CA THR A 165 2.99 9.82 -1.19
C THR A 165 2.26 9.81 0.15
N ASN A 166 1.15 9.07 0.26
CA ASN A 166 0.35 8.90 1.47
C ASN A 166 -0.86 8.03 1.17
N ASN A 167 -1.11 7.04 2.02
CA ASN A 167 -2.32 6.24 1.94
C ASN A 167 -3.59 7.09 1.98
N GLU A 168 -4.45 6.93 0.98
CA GLU A 168 -5.88 7.27 1.00
C GLU A 168 -6.22 8.66 1.56
N TYR A 169 -5.81 9.72 0.86
CA TYR A 169 -6.34 11.05 1.17
C TYR A 169 -7.89 11.02 1.18
N HIS A 170 -8.52 11.63 2.18
CA HIS A 170 -9.98 11.65 2.28
C HIS A 170 -10.51 12.86 3.07
N ASP A 171 -11.73 13.30 2.76
CA ASP A 171 -12.44 14.39 3.45
C ASP A 171 -11.59 15.66 3.60
N MET A 172 -10.91 16.02 2.51
CA MET A 172 -10.03 17.19 2.45
C MET A 172 -10.16 17.94 1.13
N ASP A 173 -9.66 19.18 1.10
CA ASP A 173 -9.71 20.01 -0.09
C ASP A 173 -8.93 19.37 -1.26
N GLN A 174 -9.56 19.30 -2.44
CA GLN A 174 -8.99 18.62 -3.59
C GLN A 174 -7.75 19.32 -4.18
N THR A 175 -7.66 20.65 -4.02
CA THR A 175 -6.46 21.39 -4.43
C THR A 175 -5.31 21.08 -3.48
N LEU A 176 -5.59 20.99 -2.17
CA LEU A 176 -4.59 20.57 -1.19
C LEU A 176 -4.05 19.16 -1.48
N VAL A 177 -4.90 18.19 -1.85
CA VAL A 177 -4.43 16.83 -2.23
C VAL A 177 -3.46 16.86 -3.41
N LEU A 178 -3.77 17.65 -4.44
CA LEU A 178 -2.86 17.88 -5.58
C LEU A 178 -1.53 18.49 -5.11
N ASP A 179 -1.60 19.53 -4.29
CA ASP A 179 -0.41 20.26 -3.84
C ASP A 179 0.46 19.41 -2.90
N LEU A 180 -0.14 18.53 -2.08
CA LEU A 180 0.60 17.60 -1.21
C LEU A 180 1.32 16.52 -2.04
N ASN A 181 0.65 15.93 -3.02
CA ASN A 181 1.28 14.99 -3.95
C ASN A 181 2.46 15.66 -4.68
N GLN A 182 2.28 16.87 -5.22
CA GLN A 182 3.37 17.58 -5.88
C GLN A 182 4.51 17.92 -4.92
N ALA A 183 4.19 18.31 -3.67
CA ALA A 183 5.18 18.56 -2.64
C ALA A 183 5.99 17.31 -2.27
N ALA A 184 5.37 16.13 -2.23
CA ALA A 184 6.04 14.86 -2.04
C ALA A 184 7.01 14.56 -3.20
N ILE A 185 6.52 14.63 -4.45
CA ILE A 185 7.34 14.43 -5.65
C ILE A 185 8.57 15.33 -5.62
N ASP A 186 8.36 16.63 -5.43
CA ASP A 186 9.44 17.60 -5.35
C ASP A 186 10.44 17.28 -4.23
N GLY A 187 9.95 16.87 -3.06
CA GLY A 187 10.78 16.54 -1.90
C GLY A 187 11.67 15.32 -2.16
N ILE A 188 11.07 14.26 -2.70
CA ILE A 188 11.73 13.02 -3.09
C ILE A 188 12.83 13.31 -4.11
N ARG A 189 12.50 14.02 -5.21
CA ARG A 189 13.50 14.34 -6.25
C ARG A 189 14.59 15.26 -5.70
N ALA A 190 14.27 16.22 -4.84
CA ALA A 190 15.24 17.09 -4.19
C ALA A 190 16.17 16.39 -3.18
N ALA A 191 15.86 15.14 -2.78
CA ALA A 191 16.74 14.30 -1.96
C ALA A 191 17.79 13.53 -2.79
N GLY A 192 17.70 13.55 -4.12
CA GLY A 192 18.55 12.77 -5.02
C GLY A 192 17.98 11.39 -5.39
N ALA A 193 16.76 11.08 -4.97
CA ALA A 193 16.07 9.83 -5.31
C ALA A 193 15.40 9.95 -6.69
N THR A 194 16.19 9.80 -7.77
CA THR A 194 15.76 10.06 -9.17
C THR A 194 15.47 8.79 -9.97
N THR A 195 15.80 7.61 -9.46
CA THR A 195 15.61 6.34 -10.16
C THR A 195 14.29 5.66 -9.81
N GLN A 196 13.75 5.96 -8.63
CA GLN A 196 12.56 5.35 -8.06
C GLN A 196 11.27 5.84 -8.72
N TYR A 197 10.27 4.95 -8.76
CA TYR A 197 8.89 5.33 -9.03
C TYR A 197 8.29 6.08 -7.84
N ILE A 198 7.31 6.95 -8.13
CA ILE A 198 6.50 7.61 -7.12
C ILE A 198 5.04 7.26 -7.39
N PHE A 199 4.39 6.72 -6.39
CA PHE A 199 2.97 6.41 -6.40
C PHE A 199 2.22 7.58 -5.76
N ALA A 200 1.35 8.22 -6.55
CA ALA A 200 0.51 9.32 -6.12
C ALA A 200 -0.91 8.82 -5.88
N GLU A 201 -1.45 9.19 -4.73
CA GLU A 201 -2.79 8.82 -4.30
C GLU A 201 -3.75 10.00 -4.32
N GLY A 202 -5.02 9.70 -4.60
CA GLY A 202 -6.08 10.69 -4.67
C GLY A 202 -6.93 10.80 -3.42
N ASN A 203 -7.84 11.77 -3.46
CA ASN A 203 -8.88 11.96 -2.46
C ASN A 203 -9.95 10.87 -2.58
N ALA A 204 -10.93 10.88 -1.67
CA ALA A 204 -11.97 9.86 -1.57
C ALA A 204 -11.38 8.44 -1.49
N TYR A 205 -10.37 8.28 -0.62
CA TYR A 205 -9.67 7.02 -0.36
C TYR A 205 -9.00 6.44 -1.60
N SER A 206 -8.53 7.32 -2.49
CA SER A 206 -7.94 6.95 -3.78
C SER A 206 -8.78 5.94 -4.60
N GLY A 207 -10.09 5.91 -4.41
CA GLY A 207 -10.95 4.86 -4.97
C GLY A 207 -11.03 4.91 -6.50
N ALA A 208 -10.73 3.81 -7.18
CA ALA A 208 -10.79 3.76 -8.64
C ALA A 208 -12.22 4.02 -9.17
N TRP A 209 -13.23 3.45 -8.51
CA TRP A 209 -14.66 3.63 -8.81
C TRP A 209 -15.15 5.08 -8.75
N SER A 210 -14.45 5.95 -8.02
CA SER A 210 -14.82 7.34 -7.80
C SER A 210 -13.78 8.32 -8.37
N TRP A 211 -12.73 7.81 -9.03
CA TRP A 211 -11.57 8.59 -9.45
C TRP A 211 -11.93 9.80 -10.30
N THR A 212 -12.72 9.59 -11.35
CA THR A 212 -13.18 10.64 -12.29
C THR A 212 -14.08 11.68 -11.64
N THR A 213 -14.69 11.36 -10.50
CA THR A 213 -15.56 12.29 -9.76
C THR A 213 -14.75 13.26 -8.90
N TYR A 214 -13.68 12.78 -8.26
CA TYR A 214 -12.94 13.56 -7.27
C TYR A 214 -11.55 14.01 -7.74
N ASN A 215 -10.86 13.21 -8.55
CA ASN A 215 -9.41 13.27 -8.71
C ASN A 215 -8.93 13.71 -10.09
N ASP A 216 -9.79 14.29 -10.93
CA ASP A 216 -9.42 14.71 -12.29
C ASP A 216 -8.26 15.71 -12.33
N ASN A 217 -8.17 16.60 -11.32
CA ASN A 217 -7.09 17.59 -11.22
C ASN A 217 -5.69 16.97 -11.02
N LEU A 218 -5.59 15.71 -10.57
CA LEU A 218 -4.31 15.02 -10.39
C LEU A 218 -3.62 14.71 -11.72
N SER A 219 -4.31 14.81 -12.86
CA SER A 219 -3.69 14.79 -14.19
C SER A 219 -2.59 15.86 -14.36
N GLY A 220 -2.68 16.95 -13.59
CA GLY A 220 -1.73 18.06 -13.57
C GLY A 220 -0.44 17.83 -12.78
N LEU A 221 -0.28 16.70 -12.08
CA LEU A 221 0.97 16.35 -11.40
C LEU A 221 2.12 16.19 -12.40
N THR A 222 3.31 16.62 -11.99
CA THR A 222 4.54 16.55 -12.79
C THR A 222 5.68 15.92 -12.01
N ASP A 223 6.46 15.09 -12.69
CA ASP A 223 7.68 14.47 -12.17
C ASP A 223 8.80 14.68 -13.20
N SER A 224 9.98 15.14 -12.74
CA SER A 224 11.13 15.37 -13.63
C SER A 224 11.66 14.09 -14.28
N GLU A 225 11.43 12.95 -13.63
CA GLU A 225 11.98 11.65 -14.03
C GLU A 225 10.99 10.79 -14.83
N ASP A 226 9.77 11.28 -15.05
CA ASP A 226 8.67 10.59 -15.75
C ASP A 226 8.38 9.19 -15.18
N LYS A 227 8.37 9.05 -13.84
CA LYS A 227 8.09 7.80 -13.12
C LYS A 227 6.92 7.93 -12.14
N LEU A 228 5.97 8.80 -12.46
CA LEU A 228 4.74 8.95 -11.71
C LEU A 228 3.73 7.85 -12.09
N VAL A 229 3.17 7.19 -11.08
CA VAL A 229 2.09 6.20 -11.22
C VAL A 229 0.94 6.63 -10.30
N TYR A 230 -0.29 6.55 -10.79
CA TYR A 230 -1.49 6.88 -10.01
C TYR A 230 -1.96 5.61 -9.30
N GLU A 231 -1.70 5.53 -8.01
CA GLU A 231 -2.13 4.43 -7.16
C GLU A 231 -3.59 4.64 -6.77
N MET A 232 -4.42 3.64 -7.03
CA MET A 232 -5.83 3.64 -6.70
C MET A 232 -6.20 2.40 -5.90
N HIS A 233 -7.21 2.49 -5.05
CA HIS A 233 -7.70 1.35 -4.28
C HIS A 233 -9.05 0.88 -4.80
N GLN A 234 -9.31 -0.42 -4.69
CA GLN A 234 -10.60 -0.97 -5.09
C GLN A 234 -11.02 -2.20 -4.31
N TYR A 235 -11.98 -2.01 -3.41
CA TYR A 235 -12.73 -3.11 -2.78
C TYR A 235 -14.03 -3.39 -3.52
N LEU A 236 -14.67 -4.51 -3.19
CA LEU A 236 -15.74 -5.11 -4.01
C LEU A 236 -17.10 -5.19 -3.29
N ASP A 237 -17.13 -4.81 -2.01
CA ASP A 237 -18.32 -4.71 -1.18
C ASP A 237 -19.14 -3.44 -1.49
N SER A 238 -20.33 -3.34 -0.92
CA SER A 238 -21.37 -2.37 -1.34
C SER A 238 -20.91 -0.90 -1.35
N ASP A 239 -20.06 -0.52 -0.40
CA ASP A 239 -19.54 0.84 -0.25
C ASP A 239 -18.06 0.98 -0.68
N SER A 240 -17.46 -0.11 -1.18
CA SER A 240 -16.04 -0.16 -1.57
C SER A 240 -15.07 0.07 -0.41
N SER A 241 -15.47 -0.22 0.83
CA SER A 241 -14.64 -0.02 2.02
C SER A 241 -13.71 -1.20 2.35
N GLY A 242 -13.98 -2.39 1.81
CA GLY A 242 -13.21 -3.59 2.16
C GLY A 242 -13.48 -4.10 3.57
N THR A 243 -14.69 -3.87 4.08
CA THR A 243 -15.08 -4.28 5.44
C THR A 243 -16.07 -5.43 5.48
N SER A 244 -16.45 -5.96 4.31
CA SER A 244 -17.37 -7.10 4.17
C SER A 244 -16.82 -8.22 3.29
N GLU A 245 -17.07 -9.46 3.69
CA GLU A 245 -16.74 -10.63 2.84
C GLU A 245 -17.61 -10.72 1.58
N THR A 246 -18.69 -9.93 1.48
CA THR A 246 -19.65 -9.99 0.38
C THR A 246 -19.30 -9.01 -0.72
N CYS A 247 -19.12 -9.51 -1.94
CA CYS A 247 -19.02 -8.68 -3.14
C CYS A 247 -20.41 -8.37 -3.70
N VAL A 248 -20.58 -7.18 -4.28
CA VAL A 248 -21.87 -6.74 -4.85
C VAL A 248 -22.37 -7.69 -5.96
N SER A 249 -21.45 -8.13 -6.81
CA SER A 249 -21.70 -9.07 -7.90
C SER A 249 -20.39 -9.74 -8.32
N SER A 250 -20.49 -10.76 -9.17
CA SER A 250 -19.33 -11.41 -9.79
C SER A 250 -18.64 -10.58 -10.88
N THR A 251 -19.15 -9.38 -11.21
CA THR A 251 -18.59 -8.48 -12.23
C THR A 251 -18.14 -7.13 -11.69
N ILE A 252 -18.45 -6.84 -10.41
CA ILE A 252 -18.30 -5.49 -9.82
C ILE A 252 -16.87 -4.96 -9.89
N GLY A 253 -15.85 -5.82 -9.77
CA GLY A 253 -14.45 -5.40 -9.81
C GLY A 253 -14.08 -4.78 -11.15
N LYS A 254 -14.48 -5.38 -12.28
CA LYS A 254 -14.27 -4.78 -13.60
C LYS A 254 -15.03 -3.47 -13.73
N GLU A 255 -16.32 -3.47 -13.40
CA GLU A 255 -17.21 -2.31 -13.58
C GLU A 255 -16.66 -1.06 -12.88
N ARG A 256 -16.11 -1.24 -11.67
CA ARG A 256 -15.52 -0.16 -10.89
C ARG A 256 -14.21 0.40 -11.45
N LEU A 257 -13.54 -0.29 -12.37
CA LEU A 257 -12.29 0.20 -12.99
C LEU A 257 -12.47 0.86 -14.35
N GLU A 258 -13.66 0.77 -14.97
CA GLU A 258 -13.84 1.20 -16.37
C GLU A 258 -13.57 2.70 -16.56
N GLU A 259 -14.11 3.54 -15.66
CA GLU A 259 -13.94 5.00 -15.74
C GLU A 259 -12.50 5.44 -15.45
N ALA A 260 -11.87 4.88 -14.41
CA ALA A 260 -10.46 5.12 -14.10
C ALA A 260 -9.54 4.71 -15.25
N THR A 261 -9.81 3.55 -15.88
CA THR A 261 -9.05 3.08 -17.04
C THR A 261 -9.15 4.04 -18.22
N ALA A 262 -10.36 4.54 -18.50
CA ALA A 262 -10.58 5.52 -19.56
C ALA A 262 -9.87 6.86 -19.24
N TRP A 263 -9.87 7.27 -17.98
CA TRP A 263 -9.17 8.47 -17.52
C TRP A 263 -7.64 8.35 -17.70
N LEU A 264 -7.05 7.22 -17.30
CA LEU A 264 -5.62 6.96 -17.47
C LEU A 264 -5.21 7.03 -18.95
N LYS A 265 -5.99 6.40 -19.83
CA LYS A 265 -5.75 6.42 -21.28
C LYS A 265 -5.86 7.82 -21.88
N THR A 266 -6.90 8.55 -21.50
CA THR A 266 -7.15 9.91 -22.01
C THR A 266 -6.05 10.88 -21.61
N ASN A 267 -5.54 10.75 -20.39
CA ASN A 267 -4.51 11.63 -19.85
C ASN A 267 -3.07 11.11 -20.08
N GLY A 268 -2.91 9.97 -20.76
CA GLY A 268 -1.59 9.37 -21.01
C GLY A 268 -0.84 8.98 -19.73
N LYS A 269 -1.57 8.53 -18.70
CA LYS A 269 -1.01 8.21 -17.38
C LYS A 269 -0.93 6.70 -17.16
N LYS A 270 -0.11 6.31 -16.17
CA LYS A 270 0.01 4.93 -15.69
C LYS A 270 -0.67 4.79 -14.33
N GLY A 271 -1.42 3.71 -14.14
CA GLY A 271 -2.10 3.40 -12.89
C GLY A 271 -1.62 2.10 -12.27
N PHE A 272 -1.85 1.96 -10.97
CA PHE A 272 -1.60 0.75 -10.20
C PHE A 272 -2.74 0.57 -9.20
N ILE A 273 -3.17 -0.67 -8.94
CA ILE A 273 -4.12 -0.94 -7.86
C ILE A 273 -3.34 -1.31 -6.59
N GLY A 274 -3.18 -0.34 -5.69
CA GLY A 274 -2.41 -0.43 -4.45
C GLY A 274 -3.07 -1.27 -3.36
N GLU A 275 -4.40 -1.34 -3.40
CA GLU A 275 -5.17 -2.21 -2.53
C GLU A 275 -6.37 -2.77 -3.27
N PHE A 276 -6.55 -4.09 -3.15
CA PHE A 276 -7.81 -4.75 -3.44
C PHE A 276 -7.94 -6.04 -2.64
N ALA A 277 -9.19 -6.43 -2.39
CA ALA A 277 -9.50 -7.70 -1.76
C ALA A 277 -10.93 -8.16 -2.06
N GLY A 278 -11.20 -9.43 -1.74
CA GLY A 278 -12.54 -10.03 -1.79
C GLY A 278 -12.65 -11.18 -0.80
N GLY A 279 -13.85 -11.43 -0.28
CA GLY A 279 -14.10 -12.55 0.63
C GLY A 279 -13.91 -13.91 -0.04
N VAL A 280 -13.79 -14.97 0.75
CA VAL A 280 -13.63 -16.35 0.23
C VAL A 280 -14.99 -16.94 -0.12
N ASN A 281 -15.51 -16.56 -1.29
CA ASN A 281 -16.75 -17.06 -1.88
C ASN A 281 -16.73 -16.91 -3.41
N SER A 282 -17.59 -17.64 -4.10
CA SER A 282 -17.57 -17.74 -5.57
C SER A 282 -17.79 -16.41 -6.29
N ASP A 283 -18.61 -15.52 -5.74
CA ASP A 283 -18.91 -14.24 -6.38
C ASP A 283 -17.69 -13.32 -6.31
N CYS A 284 -17.05 -13.23 -5.14
CA CYS A 284 -15.82 -12.47 -4.96
C CYS A 284 -14.64 -13.05 -5.76
N GLU A 285 -14.44 -14.37 -5.75
CA GLU A 285 -13.39 -15.02 -6.54
C GLU A 285 -13.55 -14.68 -8.04
N THR A 286 -14.79 -14.73 -8.55
CA THR A 286 -15.09 -14.39 -9.95
C THR A 286 -14.88 -12.89 -10.22
N ALA A 287 -15.29 -12.01 -9.29
CA ALA A 287 -15.11 -10.57 -9.43
C ALA A 287 -13.63 -10.16 -9.44
N VAL A 288 -12.81 -10.74 -8.57
CA VAL A 288 -11.36 -10.52 -8.54
C VAL A 288 -10.70 -11.04 -9.82
N GLU A 289 -11.06 -12.25 -10.27
CA GLU A 289 -10.54 -12.78 -11.53
C GLU A 289 -10.88 -11.89 -12.73
N GLY A 290 -12.13 -11.41 -12.80
CA GLY A 290 -12.60 -10.51 -13.85
C GLY A 290 -11.93 -9.14 -13.82
N MET A 291 -11.70 -8.59 -12.62
CA MET A 291 -10.97 -7.33 -12.43
C MET A 291 -9.53 -7.42 -12.93
N LEU A 292 -8.78 -8.43 -12.48
CA LEU A 292 -7.38 -8.63 -12.88
C LEU A 292 -7.26 -8.95 -14.37
N ALA A 293 -8.20 -9.71 -14.94
CA ALA A 293 -8.24 -9.98 -16.37
C ALA A 293 -8.43 -8.68 -17.18
N TYR A 294 -9.38 -7.84 -16.77
CA TYR A 294 -9.62 -6.55 -17.40
C TYR A 294 -8.40 -5.63 -17.31
N MET A 295 -7.76 -5.54 -16.14
CA MET A 295 -6.52 -4.75 -15.99
C MET A 295 -5.40 -5.29 -16.88
N SER A 296 -5.23 -6.62 -16.97
CA SER A 296 -4.22 -7.27 -17.79
C SER A 296 -4.41 -6.97 -19.29
N GLU A 297 -5.67 -6.95 -19.76
CA GLU A 297 -6.05 -6.54 -21.12
C GLU A 297 -5.80 -5.05 -21.40
N ASN A 298 -5.70 -4.23 -20.35
CA ASN A 298 -5.43 -2.80 -20.39
C ASN A 298 -4.07 -2.45 -19.74
N SER A 299 -3.09 -3.36 -19.88
CA SER A 299 -1.73 -3.20 -19.34
C SER A 299 -0.91 -2.11 -20.03
N ASP A 300 -1.46 -1.49 -21.08
CA ASP A 300 -0.95 -0.23 -21.62
C ASP A 300 -1.07 0.92 -20.62
N VAL A 301 -1.99 0.86 -19.66
CA VAL A 301 -2.12 1.86 -18.58
C VAL A 301 -2.01 1.25 -17.18
N TRP A 302 -2.44 0.02 -16.96
CA TRP A 302 -2.33 -0.65 -15.65
C TRP A 302 -1.01 -1.38 -15.50
N MET A 303 -0.17 -0.90 -14.57
CA MET A 303 1.13 -1.49 -14.30
C MET A 303 1.06 -2.74 -13.42
N GLY A 304 -0.04 -2.96 -12.71
CA GLY A 304 -0.13 -4.05 -11.76
C GLY A 304 -1.21 -3.88 -10.70
N ALA A 305 -1.19 -4.80 -9.74
CA ALA A 305 -2.03 -4.75 -8.54
C ALA A 305 -1.35 -5.43 -7.36
N GLU A 306 -1.67 -5.02 -6.14
CA GLU A 306 -1.28 -5.73 -4.93
C GLU A 306 -2.45 -5.94 -3.96
N TRP A 307 -2.46 -7.11 -3.33
CA TRP A 307 -3.55 -7.56 -2.46
C TRP A 307 -3.47 -6.91 -1.07
N TRP A 308 -4.62 -6.55 -0.51
CA TRP A 308 -4.73 -6.19 0.90
C TRP A 308 -5.29 -7.36 1.73
N SER A 309 -4.53 -7.98 2.64
CA SER A 309 -3.13 -7.74 3.02
C SER A 309 -2.49 -9.02 3.60
N ALA A 310 -1.17 -9.07 3.62
CA ALA A 310 -0.35 -10.00 4.42
C ALA A 310 0.18 -9.26 5.67
N GLY A 311 0.86 -9.98 6.56
CA GLY A 311 1.36 -9.45 7.81
C GLY A 311 1.10 -10.36 9.02
N PRO A 312 1.99 -10.35 10.03
CA PRO A 312 2.03 -11.39 11.05
C PRO A 312 0.91 -11.32 12.09
N TRP A 313 0.15 -10.22 12.16
CA TRP A 313 -0.85 -9.96 13.20
C TRP A 313 -2.31 -9.95 12.71
N TRP A 314 -2.56 -10.42 11.50
CA TRP A 314 -3.92 -10.47 10.97
C TRP A 314 -4.83 -11.54 11.58
N GLY A 315 -4.28 -12.59 12.20
CA GLY A 315 -5.08 -13.66 12.79
C GLY A 315 -6.09 -14.25 11.80
N THR A 316 -7.38 -14.16 12.12
CA THR A 316 -8.48 -14.67 11.28
C THR A 316 -9.08 -13.61 10.35
N TYR A 317 -8.37 -12.51 10.08
CA TYR A 317 -8.84 -11.48 9.15
C TYR A 317 -9.24 -12.09 7.80
N MET A 318 -10.41 -11.70 7.31
CA MET A 318 -11.05 -12.29 6.13
C MET A 318 -10.21 -12.21 4.85
N TYR A 319 -9.37 -11.20 4.72
CA TYR A 319 -8.50 -11.02 3.55
C TYR A 319 -7.03 -11.36 3.81
N SER A 320 -6.70 -11.98 4.95
CA SER A 320 -5.32 -12.31 5.27
C SER A 320 -4.70 -13.22 4.22
N LEU A 321 -3.68 -12.71 3.52
CA LEU A 321 -2.83 -13.45 2.59
C LEU A 321 -1.51 -13.89 3.25
N GLU A 322 -1.41 -13.79 4.58
CA GLU A 322 -0.23 -14.22 5.32
C GLU A 322 -0.01 -15.74 5.17
N PRO A 323 1.13 -16.19 4.63
CA PRO A 323 1.39 -17.62 4.46
C PRO A 323 1.51 -18.35 5.80
N THR A 324 1.11 -19.60 5.94
CA THR A 324 0.30 -20.43 5.01
C THR A 324 -1.17 -20.48 5.41
N ASP A 325 -1.52 -19.74 6.45
CA ASP A 325 -2.71 -19.98 7.26
C ASP A 325 -3.71 -18.82 7.21
N GLY A 326 -3.36 -17.71 6.54
CA GLY A 326 -4.27 -16.60 6.28
C GLY A 326 -5.52 -17.06 5.53
N THR A 327 -6.67 -16.51 5.92
CA THR A 327 -8.00 -16.90 5.41
C THR A 327 -8.08 -16.86 3.88
N ALA A 328 -7.47 -15.86 3.24
CA ALA A 328 -7.47 -15.68 1.80
C ALA A 328 -6.35 -16.47 1.09
N TYR A 329 -5.25 -16.81 1.78
CA TYR A 329 -4.02 -17.35 1.19
C TYR A 329 -4.27 -18.53 0.25
N SER A 330 -4.95 -19.58 0.73
CA SER A 330 -5.15 -20.81 -0.05
C SER A 330 -6.12 -20.68 -1.23
N THR A 331 -6.96 -19.65 -1.22
CA THR A 331 -7.96 -19.38 -2.28
C THR A 331 -7.42 -18.41 -3.32
N TYR A 332 -6.87 -17.27 -2.87
CA TYR A 332 -6.49 -16.20 -3.77
C TYR A 332 -5.07 -16.32 -4.32
N LEU A 333 -4.12 -16.95 -3.63
CA LEU A 333 -2.76 -17.12 -4.19
C LEU A 333 -2.78 -17.81 -5.58
N PRO A 334 -3.51 -18.94 -5.81
CA PRO A 334 -3.62 -19.55 -7.14
C PRO A 334 -4.30 -18.66 -8.19
N ILE A 335 -5.17 -17.74 -7.78
CA ILE A 335 -5.80 -16.77 -8.67
C ILE A 335 -4.76 -15.73 -9.11
N LEU A 336 -4.00 -15.18 -8.14
CA LEU A 336 -2.96 -14.18 -8.38
C LEU A 336 -1.78 -14.74 -9.20
N GLU A 337 -1.42 -16.01 -8.99
CA GLU A 337 -0.35 -16.72 -9.72
C GLU A 337 -0.52 -16.69 -11.25
N LYS A 338 -1.77 -16.59 -11.74
CA LYS A 338 -2.10 -16.46 -13.16
C LYS A 338 -1.52 -15.18 -13.78
N TYR A 339 -1.28 -14.16 -12.95
CA TYR A 339 -0.87 -12.81 -13.35
C TYR A 339 0.57 -12.46 -13.00
N PHE A 340 1.26 -13.31 -12.21
CA PHE A 340 2.65 -13.09 -11.83
C PHE A 340 3.56 -12.91 -13.04
N VAL A 341 4.41 -11.90 -12.95
CA VAL A 341 5.35 -11.53 -14.00
C VAL A 341 6.36 -12.65 -14.16
N SER A 342 6.49 -13.17 -15.37
CA SER A 342 7.51 -14.17 -15.66
C SER A 342 8.87 -13.51 -15.57
N GLY A 343 9.65 -13.83 -14.54
CA GLY A 343 10.98 -13.25 -14.38
C GLY A 343 11.82 -13.50 -15.62
N THR A 344 12.47 -12.45 -16.14
CA THR A 344 13.63 -12.60 -17.00
C THR A 344 14.68 -13.29 -16.15
N THR A 345 14.75 -14.61 -16.25
CA THR A 345 15.84 -15.36 -15.64
C THR A 345 17.10 -14.81 -16.28
N SER A 346 17.91 -14.08 -15.52
CA SER A 346 19.27 -13.75 -15.94
C SER A 346 19.91 -15.05 -16.37
N THR A 347 20.17 -15.17 -17.67
CA THR A 347 20.80 -16.35 -18.25
C THR A 347 22.22 -16.35 -17.72
N SER A 348 22.45 -17.04 -16.62
CA SER A 348 23.78 -17.50 -16.26
C SER A 348 24.21 -18.42 -17.39
N THR A 349 25.02 -17.87 -18.29
CA THR A 349 25.68 -18.63 -19.34
C THR A 349 26.61 -19.60 -18.64
N SER A 350 26.12 -20.80 -18.35
CA SER A 350 26.95 -21.93 -17.97
C SER A 350 27.65 -22.38 -19.24
N THR A 351 28.86 -21.86 -19.46
CA THR A 351 29.79 -22.39 -20.45
C THR A 351 30.11 -23.83 -20.04
N SER A 352 29.44 -24.80 -20.66
CA SER A 352 29.75 -26.21 -20.54
C SER A 352 30.95 -26.53 -21.43
N THR A 353 32.15 -26.44 -20.85
CA THR A 353 33.36 -26.97 -21.48
C THR A 353 33.27 -28.49 -21.49
N SER A 354 32.91 -29.08 -22.63
CA SER A 354 32.98 -30.52 -22.86
C SER A 354 34.44 -30.95 -22.96
N ALA A 355 35.00 -31.51 -21.89
CA ALA A 355 36.23 -32.29 -21.94
C ALA A 355 35.85 -33.77 -22.09
N ALA A 356 36.02 -34.29 -23.31
CA ALA A 356 35.95 -35.71 -23.60
C ALA A 356 37.14 -36.44 -22.94
N VAL A 357 36.86 -37.45 -22.12
CA VAL A 357 37.87 -38.42 -21.69
C VAL A 357 37.38 -39.82 -22.03
N ALA A 358 38.20 -40.49 -22.84
CA ALA A 358 37.98 -41.82 -23.38
C ALA A 358 37.97 -42.89 -22.28
N ALA A 359 37.11 -43.89 -22.50
CA ALA A 359 37.03 -45.09 -21.70
C ALA A 359 38.30 -45.94 -21.83
N THR A 360 38.77 -46.49 -20.72
CA THR A 360 39.55 -47.74 -20.70
C THR A 360 39.08 -48.60 -19.54
N THR A 361 38.69 -49.80 -19.92
CA THR A 361 38.24 -50.95 -19.13
C THR A 361 39.30 -51.44 -18.15
N SER A 362 38.89 -51.88 -16.95
CA SER A 362 39.02 -53.29 -16.50
C SER A 362 38.62 -53.52 -15.03
N ALA A 363 37.81 -54.56 -14.87
CA ALA A 363 37.85 -55.62 -13.86
C ALA A 363 37.73 -55.30 -12.35
N SER A 364 36.61 -55.81 -11.81
CA SER A 364 36.51 -56.72 -10.66
C SER A 364 37.14 -56.33 -9.31
N SER A 365 36.31 -56.15 -8.28
CA SER A 365 36.02 -57.21 -7.30
C SER A 365 35.28 -56.69 -6.06
N SER A 366 34.50 -57.60 -5.52
CA SER A 366 33.61 -57.59 -4.35
C SER A 366 34.31 -57.37 -3.01
N SER A 367 33.64 -56.65 -2.10
CA SER A 367 33.39 -57.00 -0.68
C SER A 367 32.83 -55.75 0.04
N SER A 368 31.59 -55.72 0.55
CA SER A 368 31.21 -56.09 1.95
C SER A 368 32.28 -55.68 2.97
N SER A 369 32.05 -54.93 4.04
CA SER A 369 30.85 -54.66 4.84
C SER A 369 31.24 -53.66 5.94
N SER A 370 30.25 -53.03 6.58
CA SER A 370 30.14 -52.77 8.04
C SER A 370 31.38 -52.22 8.77
N SER A 371 31.33 -51.19 9.62
CA SER A 371 30.28 -50.54 10.39
C SER A 371 31.04 -49.74 11.45
N SER A 372 30.42 -48.69 12.01
CA SER A 372 30.54 -48.25 13.43
C SER A 372 31.94 -47.86 13.93
N SER A 373 32.17 -46.79 14.68
CA SER A 373 31.28 -45.92 15.46
C SER A 373 32.17 -44.91 16.18
N SER A 374 31.51 -43.81 16.59
CA SER A 374 31.69 -43.13 17.89
C SER A 374 33.05 -42.47 18.18
N SER A 375 33.03 -41.13 18.22
CA SER A 375 33.12 -40.32 19.46
C SER A 375 34.58 -40.02 19.83
N THR A 376 35.01 -38.84 20.26
CA THR A 376 34.37 -37.76 21.02
C THR A 376 35.39 -36.61 21.12
N SER A 377 34.91 -35.40 21.43
CA SER A 377 35.59 -34.32 22.19
C SER A 377 36.85 -33.67 21.58
N SER A 378 37.14 -32.38 21.70
CA SER A 378 36.53 -31.24 22.37
C SER A 378 37.20 -29.97 21.81
N ALA A 379 36.54 -28.83 21.97
CA ALA A 379 37.01 -27.50 21.64
C ALA A 379 38.30 -27.08 22.38
N SER A 380 39.13 -26.23 21.77
CA SER A 380 39.19 -24.79 22.09
C SER A 380 40.34 -24.08 21.34
N SER A 381 40.12 -22.80 21.09
CA SER A 381 40.94 -21.76 20.49
C SER A 381 42.31 -21.53 21.15
N THR A 382 43.29 -20.93 20.45
CA THR A 382 43.72 -19.50 20.55
C THR A 382 44.90 -19.22 19.60
N SER A 383 44.89 -18.01 18.99
CA SER A 383 45.97 -17.14 18.42
C SER A 383 47.31 -17.76 17.95
N THR A 384 47.98 -17.31 16.89
CA THR A 384 48.52 -15.94 16.70
C THR A 384 49.24 -15.87 15.34
N ALA A 385 49.26 -14.67 14.74
CA ALA A 385 50.29 -14.08 13.86
C ALA A 385 50.71 -14.80 12.57
N LEU A 386 50.57 -14.11 11.44
CA LEU A 386 51.48 -14.23 10.31
C LEU A 386 51.81 -12.86 9.72
N GLU A 387 53.09 -12.72 9.47
CA GLU A 387 53.88 -11.52 9.20
C GLU A 387 53.88 -11.17 7.70
N VAL A 388 54.11 -9.89 7.44
CA VAL A 388 54.24 -9.27 6.12
C VAL A 388 55.55 -9.70 5.45
N THR A 389 55.54 -9.92 4.13
CA THR A 389 56.75 -9.76 3.31
C THR A 389 56.43 -9.15 1.94
N THR A 390 56.85 -7.90 1.82
CA THR A 390 57.25 -7.08 0.66
C THR A 390 58.03 -7.89 -0.41
N THR A 391 58.07 -7.65 -1.73
CA THR A 391 58.04 -6.47 -2.65
C THR A 391 58.41 -7.03 -4.06
N PRO A 392 58.74 -6.25 -5.12
CA PRO A 392 57.98 -5.24 -5.87
C PRO A 392 58.02 -5.49 -7.41
N ASN A 393 57.24 -4.76 -8.22
CA ASN A 393 57.80 -4.18 -9.45
C ASN A 393 57.00 -2.99 -10.01
N SER A 394 57.73 -2.07 -10.61
CA SER A 394 57.36 -0.71 -11.05
C SER A 394 56.81 -0.60 -12.48
N GLN A 395 56.41 0.65 -12.78
CA GLN A 395 56.26 1.34 -14.08
C GLN A 395 54.79 1.49 -14.51
N VAL A 396 54.21 2.67 -14.82
CA VAL A 396 54.68 3.82 -15.61
C VAL A 396 53.91 5.09 -15.20
N GLN A 397 54.54 6.27 -15.37
CA GLN A 397 54.06 7.64 -15.12
C GLN A 397 53.78 8.38 -16.44
N VAL A 398 52.68 9.15 -16.55
CA VAL A 398 52.56 10.40 -17.37
C VAL A 398 51.26 11.21 -17.00
N PRO A 399 51.06 12.51 -17.35
CA PRO A 399 50.89 13.59 -16.37
C PRO A 399 49.65 14.50 -16.55
N SER A 400 49.41 15.39 -15.58
CA SER A 400 48.52 16.58 -15.70
C SER A 400 49.12 17.69 -16.55
N PRO A 401 48.28 18.66 -16.97
CA PRO A 401 48.70 20.06 -16.95
C PRO A 401 47.71 21.00 -16.24
N SER A 402 48.28 21.95 -15.50
CA SER A 402 47.75 23.29 -15.13
C SER A 402 48.54 24.28 -16.02
N VAL A 403 48.05 25.38 -16.58
CA VAL A 403 47.54 26.70 -16.11
C VAL A 403 47.28 27.52 -17.42
N ASP A 404 46.54 28.62 -17.54
CA ASP A 404 46.71 29.94 -16.93
C ASP A 404 45.60 30.93 -17.37
N ALA A 405 45.44 31.99 -16.58
CA ALA A 405 44.48 33.09 -16.73
C ALA A 405 44.93 34.20 -17.70
N VAL A 406 43.96 34.96 -18.25
CA VAL A 406 44.16 36.33 -18.77
C VAL A 406 42.95 37.22 -18.43
N THR A 407 43.23 38.30 -17.71
CA THR A 407 42.45 39.52 -17.43
C THR A 407 42.26 40.42 -18.67
N THR A 408 41.15 41.17 -18.76
CA THR A 408 41.14 42.66 -18.94
C THR A 408 39.73 43.30 -19.01
N SER A 409 39.51 44.28 -18.12
CA SER A 409 38.83 45.60 -18.24
C SER A 409 37.35 45.79 -18.66
N ALA A 410 36.66 46.57 -17.82
CA ALA A 410 35.38 47.27 -18.01
C ALA A 410 35.49 48.48 -18.98
N PRO A 411 34.37 49.19 -19.29
CA PRO A 411 34.03 50.36 -18.45
C PRO A 411 32.54 50.57 -18.11
N SER A 412 32.38 51.39 -17.05
CA SER A 412 31.25 52.18 -16.50
C SER A 412 30.44 52.96 -17.57
N ALA A 413 29.24 53.52 -17.40
CA ALA A 413 28.53 54.17 -16.28
C ALA A 413 27.01 54.28 -16.66
N SER A 414 26.02 54.79 -15.89
CA SER A 414 25.93 55.61 -14.68
C SER A 414 24.49 55.55 -14.13
N ALA A 415 24.37 55.86 -12.83
CA ALA A 415 23.17 55.86 -11.99
C ALA A 415 22.35 57.17 -11.98
N ALA A 416 21.12 57.11 -11.42
CA ALA A 416 20.48 58.06 -10.47
C ALA A 416 19.02 57.60 -10.23
N SER A 417 18.61 57.06 -9.07
CA SER A 417 18.21 57.70 -7.79
C SER A 417 17.07 58.73 -7.90
N VAL A 418 15.99 58.53 -7.12
CA VAL A 418 15.37 59.48 -6.15
C VAL A 418 14.02 58.90 -5.66
N ALA A 419 13.91 58.68 -4.35
CA ALA A 419 12.68 58.82 -3.53
C ALA A 419 12.85 60.13 -2.73
N PRO A 420 11.84 60.78 -2.06
CA PRO A 420 10.68 60.16 -1.38
C PRO A 420 9.36 61.01 -1.30
N ALA A 421 8.39 60.50 -0.52
CA ALA A 421 7.48 61.22 0.41
C ALA A 421 5.94 61.35 0.10
N SER A 422 5.17 60.67 0.96
CA SER A 422 4.00 61.13 1.77
C SER A 422 2.55 61.19 1.22
N GLU A 423 1.67 60.56 2.02
CA GLU A 423 0.18 60.41 2.15
C GLU A 423 -0.73 61.67 2.02
N PRO A 424 -2.10 61.63 2.21
CA PRO A 424 -3.14 60.55 2.17
C PRO A 424 -4.40 60.95 1.30
N THR A 425 -5.55 60.25 1.49
CA THR A 425 -6.97 60.49 1.06
C THR A 425 -7.40 59.88 -0.30
N THR A 426 -8.59 59.29 -0.55
CA THR A 426 -9.88 59.05 0.14
C THR A 426 -10.68 58.00 -0.66
N LEU A 427 -11.65 57.34 -0.02
CA LEU A 427 -12.68 56.46 -0.59
C LEU A 427 -13.43 57.05 -1.80
N SER A 428 -13.74 56.23 -2.82
CA SER A 428 -15.05 56.25 -3.47
C SER A 428 -15.34 54.96 -4.26
N THR A 429 -16.46 54.33 -3.90
CA THR A 429 -17.12 53.19 -4.53
C THR A 429 -17.74 53.57 -5.88
N VAL A 430 -17.67 52.66 -6.87
CA VAL A 430 -18.50 52.71 -8.08
C VAL A 430 -19.35 51.44 -8.13
N SER A 431 -20.65 51.68 -8.16
CA SER A 431 -21.73 50.70 -8.23
C SER A 431 -22.11 50.47 -9.69
N VAL A 432 -22.33 49.20 -10.09
CA VAL A 432 -22.99 48.86 -11.36
C VAL A 432 -24.22 48.00 -11.07
N PHE A 433 -25.30 48.41 -11.71
CA PHE A 433 -26.71 48.13 -11.48
C PHE A 433 -27.17 46.86 -12.22
N VAL A 434 -27.99 46.01 -11.58
CA VAL A 434 -28.80 44.97 -12.22
C VAL A 434 -30.24 45.04 -11.66
N PRO A 435 -31.29 45.16 -12.52
CA PRO A 435 -32.69 45.29 -12.07
C PRO A 435 -33.40 43.93 -11.83
N PRO A 436 -34.59 43.92 -11.15
CA PRO A 436 -35.28 42.71 -10.73
C PRO A 436 -36.55 42.38 -11.55
N ALA A 437 -36.94 41.11 -11.62
CA ALA A 437 -38.30 40.64 -11.93
C ALA A 437 -38.55 39.31 -11.19
N ALA A 438 -39.33 39.32 -10.10
CA ALA A 438 -40.78 39.06 -10.05
C ALA A 438 -41.13 37.55 -10.06
N SER A 439 -41.40 37.01 -8.87
CA SER A 439 -41.95 35.66 -8.67
C SER A 439 -43.40 35.75 -8.23
N THR A 440 -44.30 35.20 -9.03
CA THR A 440 -45.73 35.06 -8.72
C THR A 440 -45.95 33.84 -7.83
N ALA A 441 -46.54 34.07 -6.66
CA ALA A 441 -47.04 33.02 -5.78
C ALA A 441 -48.45 32.57 -6.23
N THR A 442 -48.73 31.27 -6.16
CA THR A 442 -50.10 30.74 -6.19
C THR A 442 -50.36 29.97 -4.90
N THR A 443 -51.34 30.48 -4.16
CA THR A 443 -51.81 30.01 -2.86
C THR A 443 -52.79 28.86 -3.04
N PHE A 444 -52.66 27.81 -2.23
CA PHE A 444 -53.81 27.04 -1.74
C PHE A 444 -53.63 26.80 -0.24
N ALA A 445 -54.56 27.37 0.53
CA ALA A 445 -54.73 27.15 1.95
C ALA A 445 -55.74 26.00 2.17
N ILE A 446 -55.56 25.20 3.22
CA ILE A 446 -56.63 24.74 4.13
C ILE A 446 -56.03 24.48 5.53
N ALA A 447 -56.55 25.26 6.48
CA ALA A 447 -56.80 25.06 7.92
C ALA A 447 -55.79 24.32 8.83
N SER A 448 -55.16 25.13 9.70
CA SER A 448 -54.59 24.72 10.99
C SER A 448 -55.68 24.59 12.06
N SER A 449 -55.54 23.59 12.94
CA SER A 449 -55.90 23.71 14.36
C SER A 449 -54.62 23.77 15.20
N SER A 450 -54.50 24.83 16.00
CA SER A 450 -53.45 25.07 16.99
C SER A 450 -53.50 24.04 18.12
N THR A 451 -52.37 23.59 18.66
CA THR A 451 -51.78 24.21 19.87
C THR A 451 -50.25 24.14 19.91
N GLN A 452 -49.66 25.21 20.42
CA GLN A 452 -48.23 25.43 20.68
C GLN A 452 -47.65 24.48 21.74
N SER A 453 -46.39 24.06 21.57
CA SER A 453 -45.37 24.21 22.61
C SER A 453 -43.96 24.17 22.02
N SER A 454 -43.05 24.83 22.71
CA SER A 454 -41.76 25.38 22.29
C SER A 454 -40.71 24.39 21.79
N ALA A 455 -39.82 24.92 20.95
CA ALA A 455 -38.73 24.23 20.25
C ALA A 455 -37.68 23.60 21.18
N SER A 456 -37.26 22.39 20.82
CA SER A 456 -35.95 21.80 21.10
C SER A 456 -35.56 20.97 19.87
N ALA A 457 -34.39 21.23 19.28
CA ALA A 457 -33.86 20.50 18.13
C ALA A 457 -33.13 19.21 18.60
N PRO A 458 -33.02 18.16 17.74
CA PRO A 458 -33.24 16.78 18.16
C PRO A 458 -31.96 15.99 18.51
N SER A 459 -32.09 15.11 19.51
CA SER A 459 -31.21 13.96 19.70
C SER A 459 -31.51 12.89 18.64
N SER A 460 -30.49 12.41 17.94
CA SER A 460 -30.59 11.27 17.02
C SER A 460 -30.81 9.97 17.79
N THR A 461 -32.00 9.39 17.60
CA THR A 461 -32.39 8.06 18.08
C THR A 461 -31.51 6.97 17.47
N GLY A 462 -30.96 6.12 18.33
CA GLY A 462 -30.11 4.99 18.00
C GLY A 462 -30.84 3.86 17.27
N ALA A 463 -30.45 3.63 16.01
CA ALA A 463 -30.56 2.32 15.39
C ALA A 463 -29.41 1.44 15.90
N LEU A 464 -29.69 0.15 16.11
CA LEU A 464 -28.63 -0.82 16.39
C LEU A 464 -27.77 -0.99 15.12
N VAL A 465 -26.47 -1.06 15.31
CA VAL A 465 -25.48 -1.21 14.24
C VAL A 465 -25.28 -2.71 13.98
N ALA A 466 -25.55 -3.15 12.75
CA ALA A 466 -25.45 -4.55 12.37
C ALA A 466 -24.01 -5.08 12.50
N HIS A 467 -23.86 -6.42 12.52
CA HIS A 467 -22.54 -7.06 12.52
C HIS A 467 -21.66 -6.49 11.40
N TYR A 468 -20.41 -6.17 11.72
CA TYR A 468 -19.38 -5.59 10.86
C TYR A 468 -19.57 -4.14 10.41
N TYR A 469 -20.59 -3.42 10.89
CA TYR A 469 -20.76 -2.00 10.57
C TYR A 469 -20.04 -1.08 11.57
N GLN A 470 -19.76 0.15 11.13
CA GLN A 470 -19.11 1.16 11.95
C GLN A 470 -20.00 1.56 13.13
N CYS A 471 -19.46 1.45 14.33
CA CYS A 471 -20.11 1.76 15.60
C CYS A 471 -19.36 2.85 16.38
N GLY A 472 -18.37 3.49 15.78
CA GLY A 472 -17.57 4.51 16.44
C GLY A 472 -16.35 4.91 15.62
N GLY A 473 -15.56 5.80 16.19
CA GLY A 473 -14.44 6.45 15.53
C GLY A 473 -14.45 7.95 15.78
N ILE A 474 -13.29 8.58 15.67
CA ILE A 474 -13.14 10.03 15.67
C ILE A 474 -13.98 10.59 14.52
N ASN A 475 -14.81 11.58 14.84
CA ASN A 475 -15.79 12.23 13.95
C ASN A 475 -16.97 11.35 13.47
N TRP A 476 -17.13 10.13 13.99
CA TRP A 476 -18.33 9.31 13.70
C TRP A 476 -19.58 9.89 14.36
N THR A 477 -20.62 10.15 13.57
CA THR A 477 -21.93 10.66 14.05
C THR A 477 -23.06 9.63 13.95
N GLY A 478 -22.76 8.39 13.57
CA GLY A 478 -23.75 7.31 13.40
C GLY A 478 -24.06 6.53 14.67
N GLY A 479 -24.66 5.35 14.53
CA GLY A 479 -25.00 4.48 15.67
C GLY A 479 -23.75 4.01 16.43
N THR A 480 -23.86 3.86 17.75
CA THR A 480 -22.74 3.44 18.62
C THR A 480 -22.99 2.14 19.38
N THR A 481 -24.18 1.55 19.21
CA THR A 481 -24.60 0.32 19.89
C THR A 481 -24.82 -0.76 18.86
N CYS A 482 -24.09 -1.87 18.99
CA CYS A 482 -24.20 -3.01 18.09
C CYS A 482 -25.44 -3.86 18.35
N GLU A 483 -25.96 -4.51 17.29
CA GLU A 483 -26.92 -5.59 17.41
C GLU A 483 -26.34 -6.73 18.26
N SER A 484 -27.15 -7.33 19.14
CA SER A 484 -26.73 -8.52 19.89
C SER A 484 -26.50 -9.68 18.91
N PRO A 485 -25.41 -10.46 19.03
CA PRO A 485 -24.48 -10.57 20.18
C PRO A 485 -23.20 -9.72 20.09
N TYR A 486 -23.11 -8.76 19.16
CA TYR A 486 -21.85 -8.09 18.81
C TYR A 486 -21.52 -6.94 19.76
N THR A 487 -20.24 -6.56 19.79
CA THR A 487 -19.75 -5.45 20.59
C THR A 487 -18.94 -4.49 19.74
N CYS A 488 -19.04 -3.19 20.03
CA CYS A 488 -18.29 -2.19 19.31
C CYS A 488 -16.81 -2.28 19.68
N LYS A 489 -15.95 -2.72 18.77
CA LYS A 489 -14.50 -2.83 18.94
C LYS A 489 -13.78 -1.76 18.15
N VAL A 490 -12.82 -1.10 18.78
CA VAL A 490 -11.94 -0.15 18.11
C VAL A 490 -11.05 -0.93 17.13
N GLN A 491 -11.14 -0.63 15.84
CA GLN A 491 -10.18 -1.14 14.85
C GLN A 491 -9.04 -0.14 14.69
N ASN A 492 -9.38 1.12 14.50
CA ASN A 492 -8.45 2.25 14.51
C ASN A 492 -9.15 3.50 15.11
N PRO A 493 -8.45 4.62 15.30
CA PRO A 493 -9.03 5.82 15.92
C PRO A 493 -10.26 6.37 15.18
N TYR A 494 -10.38 6.17 13.87
CA TYR A 494 -11.46 6.70 13.03
C TYR A 494 -12.57 5.68 12.74
N TYR A 495 -12.33 4.41 13.03
CA TYR A 495 -13.24 3.32 12.68
C TYR A 495 -13.30 2.26 13.79
N TYR A 496 -14.45 2.17 14.45
CA TYR A 496 -14.78 1.10 15.39
C TYR A 496 -15.86 0.25 14.73
N GLN A 497 -15.80 -1.06 14.89
CA GLN A 497 -16.66 -2.00 14.19
C GLN A 497 -17.42 -2.89 15.16
N CYS A 498 -18.68 -3.20 14.85
CA CYS A 498 -19.42 -4.24 15.55
C CYS A 498 -18.86 -5.62 15.21
N VAL A 499 -18.29 -6.32 16.19
CA VAL A 499 -17.77 -7.70 16.02
C VAL A 499 -18.16 -8.62 17.17
#